data_AF-A0A1Q7XRB7-F1
#
_entry.id   AF-A0A1Q7XRB7-F1
#
_cell.length_a   1.000
_cell.length_b   1.000
_cell.length_c   1.000
_cell.angle_alpha   90.00
_cell.angle_beta   90.00
_cell.angle_gamma   90.00
#
_symmetry.space_group_name_H-M   'P 1'
#
loop_
_entity.id
_entity.type
_entity.pdbx_description
1 polymer ?
#
loop_
_entity_poly.entity_id
_entity_poly.type
_entity_poly.pdbx_seq_one_letter_code
_entity_poly.pdbx_strand_id
1 'polypeptide(L)'
;MTTVGLIVLGVGFSLLPVTQKLAGYLYGERGASSPLLLWITVLLVFSLGVAIACVNIPTQTIMQEQTPVEVRGRVFSLQFMLYNTGSIPILLFAGFLAQFLGFNWLIFLVSASLLLFCWWGRWYVRQGK
;
A
#
# COMPACT_ATOMS: atom_id res chain seq x y z
N MET A 1 11.48 -11.72 4.41
CA MET A 1 10.84 -11.50 3.08
C MET A 1 9.70 -10.50 3.16
N THR A 2 8.81 -10.59 4.14
CA THR A 2 7.74 -9.62 4.41
C THR A 2 8.24 -8.18 4.59
N THR A 3 9.33 -7.97 5.33
CA THR A 3 9.93 -6.65 5.57
C THR A 3 10.51 -5.99 4.31
N VAL A 4 11.07 -6.77 3.37
CA VAL A 4 11.67 -6.22 2.14
C VAL A 4 10.57 -5.69 1.23
N GLY A 5 9.49 -6.44 1.02
CA GLY A 5 8.42 -5.96 0.16
C GLY A 5 7.52 -4.90 0.81
N LEU A 6 7.42 -4.85 2.15
CA LEU A 6 6.80 -3.73 2.86
C LEU A 6 7.59 -2.42 2.66
N ILE A 7 8.92 -2.49 2.68
CA ILE A 7 9.81 -1.35 2.41
C ILE A 7 9.68 -0.90 0.94
N VAL A 8 9.67 -1.84 -0.01
CA VAL A 8 9.45 -1.52 -1.43
C VAL A 8 8.08 -0.87 -1.64
N LEU A 9 7.06 -1.30 -0.90
CA LEU A 9 5.73 -0.69 -0.92
C LEU A 9 5.72 0.72 -0.35
N GLY A 10 6.28 0.93 0.83
CA GLY A 10 6.35 2.26 1.45
C GLY A 10 7.15 3.25 0.62
N VAL A 11 8.26 2.81 0.03
CA VAL A 11 9.09 3.64 -0.86
C VAL A 11 8.36 3.93 -2.18
N GLY A 12 7.73 2.94 -2.80
CA GLY A 12 7.00 3.14 -4.05
C GLY A 12 5.73 3.99 -3.88
N PHE A 13 4.99 3.83 -2.78
CA PHE A 13 3.85 4.70 -2.46
C PHE A 13 4.29 6.14 -2.19
N SER A 14 5.46 6.34 -1.58
CA SER A 14 6.03 7.68 -1.35
C SER A 14 6.56 8.34 -2.64
N LEU A 15 6.95 7.55 -3.64
CA LEU A 15 7.39 8.06 -4.94
C LEU A 15 6.24 8.61 -5.80
N LEU A 16 5.03 8.06 -5.66
CA LEU A 16 3.83 8.54 -6.38
C LEU A 16 3.43 10.00 -6.08
N PRO A 17 3.32 10.47 -4.82
CA PRO A 17 3.05 11.87 -4.53
C PRO A 17 4.25 12.75 -4.88
N VAL A 18 5.49 12.23 -4.87
CA VAL A 18 6.67 12.98 -5.31
C VAL A 18 6.61 13.25 -6.81
N THR A 19 6.28 12.25 -7.64
CA THR A 19 6.09 12.45 -9.08
C THR A 19 4.90 13.35 -9.38
N GLN A 20 3.79 13.25 -8.62
CA GLN A 20 2.64 14.16 -8.77
C GLN A 20 2.94 15.60 -8.33
N LYS A 21 3.69 15.80 -7.24
CA LYS A 21 4.09 17.13 -6.75
C LYS A 21 5.12 17.77 -7.68
N LEU A 22 6.04 16.99 -8.23
CA LEU A 22 6.99 17.43 -9.25
C LEU A 22 6.26 17.82 -10.56
N ALA A 23 5.23 17.06 -10.94
CA ALA A 23 4.37 17.37 -12.09
C ALA A 23 3.58 18.67 -11.90
N GLY A 24 3.02 18.88 -10.70
CA GLY A 24 2.34 20.13 -10.34
C GLY A 24 3.30 21.33 -10.33
N TYR A 25 4.55 21.14 -9.90
CA TYR A 25 5.56 22.18 -9.87
C TYR A 25 6.13 22.54 -11.25
N LEU A 26 6.28 21.57 -12.15
CA LEU A 26 6.84 21.77 -13.50
C LEU A 26 5.79 22.16 -14.56
N TYR A 27 4.53 21.71 -14.43
CA TYR A 27 3.53 21.83 -15.50
C TYR A 27 2.17 22.43 -15.06
N GLY A 28 2.00 22.87 -13.82
CA GLY A 28 0.74 23.46 -13.32
C GLY A 28 -0.46 22.52 -13.43
N GLU A 29 -1.69 23.07 -13.49
CA GLU A 29 -2.95 22.30 -13.50
C GLU A 29 -3.15 21.36 -14.72
N ARG A 30 -2.28 21.45 -15.75
CA ARG A 30 -2.29 20.56 -16.93
C ARG A 30 -1.20 19.49 -16.92
N GLY A 31 -0.37 19.43 -15.88
CA GLY A 31 0.76 18.48 -15.79
C GLY A 31 0.35 17.00 -15.79
N ALA A 32 -0.86 16.70 -15.32
CA ALA A 32 -1.42 15.35 -15.30
C ALA A 32 -1.68 14.75 -16.70
N SER A 33 -1.74 15.56 -17.75
CA SER A 33 -1.99 15.11 -19.12
C SER A 33 -0.71 14.96 -19.97
N SER A 34 0.47 15.14 -19.38
CA SER A 34 1.73 14.90 -20.11
C SER A 34 1.91 13.38 -20.35
N PRO A 35 2.00 12.91 -21.62
CA PRO A 35 2.03 11.48 -21.93
C PRO A 35 3.19 10.73 -21.28
N LEU A 36 4.34 11.40 -21.15
CA LEU A 36 5.54 10.85 -20.51
C LEU A 36 5.35 10.56 -19.02
N LEU A 37 4.66 11.45 -18.31
CA LEU A 37 4.47 11.33 -16.86
C LEU A 37 3.42 10.26 -16.52
N LEU A 38 2.42 10.09 -17.39
CA LEU A 38 1.52 8.94 -17.34
C LEU A 38 2.27 7.62 -17.50
N TRP A 39 3.16 7.50 -18.49
CA TRP A 39 3.98 6.29 -18.66
C TRP A 39 4.87 5.99 -17.46
N ILE A 40 5.50 7.01 -16.87
CA ILE A 40 6.31 6.86 -15.65
C ILE A 40 5.44 6.39 -14.48
N THR A 41 4.25 6.98 -14.32
CA THR A 41 3.30 6.59 -13.26
C THR A 41 2.82 5.16 -13.45
N VAL A 42 2.49 4.76 -14.68
CA VAL A 42 2.09 3.38 -15.02
C VAL A 42 3.21 2.39 -14.69
N LEU A 43 4.45 2.70 -15.08
CA LEU A 43 5.62 1.85 -14.74
C LEU A 43 5.81 1.74 -13.22
N LEU A 44 5.68 2.85 -12.49
CA LEU A 44 5.76 2.86 -11.02
C LEU A 44 4.66 1.99 -10.38
N VAL A 45 3.40 2.17 -10.79
CA VAL A 45 2.27 1.39 -10.27
C VAL A 45 2.41 -0.09 -10.64
N PHE A 46 2.93 -0.39 -11.84
CA PHE A 46 3.21 -1.77 -12.24
C PHE A 46 4.28 -2.41 -11.34
N SER A 47 5.41 -1.74 -11.12
CA SER A 47 6.45 -2.23 -10.21
C SER A 47 5.95 -2.39 -8.78
N LEU A 48 5.08 -1.47 -8.31
CA LEU A 48 4.39 -1.59 -7.02
C LEU A 48 3.50 -2.84 -6.96
N GLY A 49 2.71 -3.09 -8.01
CA GLY A 49 1.87 -4.29 -8.11
C GLY A 49 2.68 -5.58 -8.02
N VAL A 50 3.82 -5.65 -8.71
CA VAL A 50 4.75 -6.80 -8.62
C VAL A 50 5.27 -6.97 -7.20
N ALA A 51 5.65 -5.87 -6.53
CA ALA A 51 6.11 -5.92 -5.15
C ALA A 51 5.03 -6.43 -4.18
N ILE A 52 3.77 -5.98 -4.35
CA ILE A 52 2.63 -6.46 -3.56
C ILE A 52 2.45 -7.97 -3.75
N ALA A 53 2.46 -8.44 -5.00
CA ALA A 53 2.28 -9.86 -5.31
C ALA A 53 3.39 -10.71 -4.66
N CYS A 54 4.64 -10.29 -4.76
CA CYS A 54 5.78 -10.95 -4.14
C CYS A 54 5.70 -11.01 -2.61
N VAL A 55 4.92 -10.15 -1.94
CA VAL A 55 4.69 -10.21 -0.49
C VAL A 55 3.46 -11.03 -0.14
N ASN A 56 2.34 -10.75 -0.81
CA ASN A 56 1.05 -11.35 -0.47
C ASN A 56 1.02 -12.85 -0.74
N ILE A 57 1.67 -13.32 -1.82
CA ILE A 57 1.73 -14.74 -2.15
C ILE A 57 2.42 -15.52 -1.02
N PRO A 58 3.69 -15.27 -0.65
CA PRO A 58 4.34 -16.04 0.41
C PRO A 58 3.71 -15.81 1.78
N THR A 59 3.14 -14.63 2.05
CA THR A 59 2.44 -14.39 3.32
C THR A 59 1.23 -15.31 3.46
N GLN A 60 0.44 -15.46 2.39
CA GLN A 60 -0.68 -16.39 2.38
C GLN A 60 -0.20 -17.85 2.44
N THR A 61 0.86 -18.21 1.71
CA THR A 61 1.42 -19.57 1.75
C THR A 61 1.94 -19.95 3.13
N ILE A 62 2.68 -19.07 3.81
CA ILE A 62 3.17 -19.31 5.18
C ILE A 62 1.99 -19.49 6.14
N MET A 63 0.98 -18.63 6.05
CA MET A 63 -0.21 -18.76 6.88
C MET A 63 -0.95 -20.07 6.62
N GLN A 64 -0.97 -20.54 5.37
CA GLN A 64 -1.52 -21.84 5.01
C GLN A 64 -0.70 -23.00 5.60
N GLU A 65 0.62 -22.97 5.49
CA GLU A 65 1.52 -24.02 5.99
C GLU A 65 1.48 -24.16 7.50
N GLN A 66 1.37 -23.04 8.22
CA GLN A 66 1.32 -23.05 9.69
C GLN A 66 -0.06 -23.40 10.26
N THR A 67 -1.12 -23.34 9.45
CA THR A 67 -2.48 -23.60 9.93
C THR A 67 -2.87 -25.07 9.74
N PRO A 68 -3.35 -25.77 10.80
CA PRO A 68 -3.82 -27.15 10.69
C PRO A 68 -4.96 -27.30 9.68
N VAL A 69 -4.99 -28.41 8.93
CA VAL A 69 -5.92 -28.65 7.82
C VAL A 69 -7.39 -28.52 8.26
N GLU A 70 -7.70 -28.97 9.48
CA GLU A 70 -9.03 -28.97 10.08
C GLU A 70 -9.60 -27.55 10.31
N VAL A 71 -8.73 -26.59 10.61
CA VAL A 71 -9.14 -25.20 10.96
C VAL A 71 -8.70 -24.16 9.93
N ARG A 72 -7.96 -24.56 8.89
CA ARG A 72 -7.48 -23.67 7.80
C ARG A 72 -8.62 -22.86 7.20
N GLY A 73 -9.76 -23.50 6.91
CA GLY A 73 -10.94 -22.80 6.37
C GLY A 73 -11.44 -21.71 7.31
N ARG A 74 -11.53 -21.98 8.62
CA ARG A 74 -12.01 -21.02 9.62
C ARG A 74 -11.04 -19.83 9.78
N VAL A 75 -9.74 -20.08 9.81
CA VAL A 75 -8.72 -19.02 9.95
C VAL A 75 -8.72 -18.10 8.72
N PHE A 76 -8.78 -18.67 7.51
CA PHE A 76 -8.86 -17.87 6.28
C PHE A 76 -10.18 -17.10 6.17
N SER A 77 -11.31 -17.70 6.56
CA SER A 77 -12.59 -17.00 6.59
C SER A 77 -12.57 -15.81 7.55
N LEU A 78 -11.96 -15.95 8.74
CA LEU A 78 -11.82 -14.84 9.69
C LEU A 78 -10.89 -13.76 9.15
N GLN A 79 -9.75 -14.13 8.56
CA GLN A 79 -8.84 -13.16 7.93
C GLN A 79 -9.56 -12.37 6.84
N PHE A 80 -10.30 -13.05 5.97
CA PHE A 80 -11.05 -12.42 4.88
C PHE A 80 -12.19 -11.54 5.42
N MET A 81 -12.92 -11.99 6.44
CA MET A 81 -13.95 -11.19 7.11
C MET A 81 -13.39 -9.90 7.70
N LEU A 82 -12.29 -9.99 8.45
CA LEU A 82 -11.62 -8.82 9.03
C LEU A 82 -11.11 -7.87 7.94
N TYR A 83 -10.50 -8.41 6.88
CA TYR A 83 -10.03 -7.62 5.74
C TYR A 83 -11.16 -6.84 5.06
N ASN A 84 -12.28 -7.50 4.76
CA ASN A 84 -13.43 -6.84 4.13
C ASN A 84 -14.10 -5.85 5.08
N THR A 85 -14.29 -6.22 6.35
CA THR A 85 -14.90 -5.35 7.36
C THR A 85 -14.09 -4.07 7.56
N GLY A 86 -12.75 -4.15 7.53
CA GLY A 86 -11.89 -2.97 7.58
C GLY A 86 -11.89 -2.18 6.27
N SER A 87 -11.90 -2.86 5.13
CA SER A 87 -11.78 -2.20 3.81
C SER A 87 -13.06 -1.45 3.40
N ILE A 88 -14.24 -1.99 3.71
CA ILE A 88 -15.53 -1.40 3.27
C ILE A 88 -15.71 0.03 3.78
N PRO A 89 -15.58 0.35 5.09
CA PRO A 89 -15.70 1.72 5.58
C PRO A 89 -14.64 2.62 4.94
N ILE A 90 -13.39 2.16 4.89
CA ILE A 90 -12.29 2.94 4.33
C ILE A 90 -12.58 3.35 2.89
N LEU A 91 -13.05 2.41 2.06
CA LEU A 91 -13.34 2.67 0.65
C LEU A 91 -14.56 3.58 0.46
N LEU A 92 -15.61 3.38 1.27
CA LEU A 92 -16.81 4.23 1.25
C LEU A 92 -16.49 5.67 1.63
N PHE A 93 -15.65 5.88 2.64
CA PHE A 93 -15.26 7.21 3.09
C PHE A 93 -14.08 7.80 2.31
N ALA A 94 -13.34 7.02 1.52
CA ALA A 94 -12.17 7.50 0.77
C ALA A 94 -12.54 8.65 -0.19
N GLY A 95 -13.67 8.56 -0.89
CA GLY A 95 -14.14 9.63 -1.79
C GLY A 95 -14.51 10.91 -1.04
N PHE A 96 -15.22 10.79 0.09
CA PHE A 96 -15.57 11.90 0.96
C PHE A 96 -14.31 12.56 1.57
N LEU A 97 -13.38 11.76 2.07
CA LEU A 97 -12.09 12.21 2.57
C LEU A 97 -11.27 12.90 1.46
N ALA A 98 -11.32 12.41 0.21
CA ALA A 98 -10.61 12.99 -0.93
C ALA A 98 -11.13 14.37 -1.31
N GLN A 99 -12.44 14.58 -1.19
CA GLN A 99 -13.06 15.87 -1.42
C GLN A 99 -12.76 16.86 -0.29
N PHE A 100 -12.67 16.40 0.97
CA PHE A 100 -12.48 17.28 2.13
C PHE A 100 -11.01 17.60 2.44
N LEU A 101 -10.10 16.62 2.33
CA LEU A 101 -8.67 16.79 2.61
C LEU A 101 -7.85 17.11 1.34
N GLY A 102 -8.41 16.88 0.15
CA GLY A 102 -7.69 16.95 -1.12
C GLY A 102 -6.90 15.67 -1.40
N PHE A 103 -6.96 15.20 -2.66
CA PHE A 103 -6.38 13.92 -3.10
C PHE A 103 -4.89 13.79 -2.77
N ASN A 104 -4.11 14.86 -2.97
CA ASN A 104 -2.68 14.87 -2.69
C ASN A 104 -2.36 14.67 -1.20
N TRP A 105 -3.14 15.32 -0.31
CA TRP A 105 -2.92 15.20 1.13
C TRP A 105 -3.29 13.81 1.63
N LEU A 106 -4.33 13.21 1.06
CA LEU A 106 -4.76 11.85 1.36
C LEU A 106 -3.71 10.80 1.01
N ILE A 107 -3.11 10.89 -0.19
CA ILE A 107 -2.01 10.01 -0.60
C ILE A 107 -0.80 10.18 0.32
N PHE A 108 -0.48 11.41 0.71
CA PHE A 108 0.61 11.67 1.64
C PHE A 108 0.34 11.04 3.02
N LEU A 109 -0.88 11.16 3.53
CA LEU A 109 -1.29 10.62 4.83
C LEU A 109 -1.27 9.09 4.83
N VAL A 110 -1.72 8.45 3.74
CA VAL A 110 -1.62 7.00 3.55
C VAL A 110 -0.15 6.57 3.47
N SER A 111 0.69 7.27 2.69
CA SER A 111 2.12 6.96 2.60
C SER A 111 2.84 7.11 3.95
N ALA A 112 2.53 8.18 4.70
CA ALA A 112 3.07 8.40 6.03
C ALA A 112 2.64 7.29 7.02
N SER A 113 1.38 6.87 6.97
CA SER A 113 0.88 5.77 7.80
C SER A 113 1.59 4.45 7.49
N LEU A 114 1.83 4.15 6.20
CA LEU A 114 2.58 2.97 5.76
C LEU A 114 4.04 3.02 6.22
N LEU A 115 4.69 4.18 6.12
CA LEU A 115 6.06 4.38 6.59
C LEU A 115 6.17 4.27 8.12
N LEU A 116 5.20 4.81 8.87
CA LEU A 116 5.14 4.66 10.33
C LEU A 116 4.96 3.19 10.72
N PHE A 117 4.08 2.48 10.02
CA PHE A 117 3.90 1.04 10.25
C PHE A 117 5.16 0.25 9.91
N CYS A 118 5.88 0.62 8.84
CA CYS A 118 7.19 0.05 8.50
C CYS A 118 8.23 0.33 9.58
N TRP A 119 8.29 1.56 10.09
CA TRP A 119 9.22 1.98 11.14
C TRP A 119 8.97 1.18 12.42
N TRP A 120 7.71 1.07 12.84
CA TRP A 120 7.31 0.28 14.00
C TRP A 120 7.60 -1.21 13.80
N GLY A 121 7.27 -1.79 12.65
CA GLY A 121 7.58 -3.19 12.33
C GLY A 121 9.07 -3.49 12.39
N ARG A 122 9.93 -2.57 11.92
CA ARG A 122 11.39 -2.69 12.01
C ARG A 122 11.88 -2.64 13.46
N TRP A 123 11.26 -1.80 14.28
CA TRP A 123 11.55 -1.69 15.71
C TRP A 123 11.15 -2.95 16.47
N TYR A 124 10.00 -3.54 16.15
CA TYR A 124 9.50 -4.75 16.79
C TYR A 124 10.36 -5.98 16.46
N VAL A 125 10.79 -6.11 15.19
CA VAL A 125 11.72 -7.17 14.76
C VAL A 125 13.11 -7.04 15.41
N ARG A 126 13.51 -5.82 15.81
CA ARG A 126 14.78 -5.59 16.51
C ARG A 126 14.73 -5.93 18.00
N GLN A 127 13.57 -5.89 18.64
CA GLN A 127 13.40 -6.19 20.07
C GLN A 127 13.11 -7.67 20.35
N GLY A 128 12.91 -8.48 19.30
CA GLY A 128 12.67 -9.93 19.39
C GLY A 128 13.89 -10.83 19.19
N LYS A 129 15.11 -10.28 19.31
CA LYS A 129 16.35 -11.06 19.49
C LYS A 129 16.83 -10.89 20.92
#